data_AF-A0A7H0LJI1-F1
#
_entry.id   AF-A0A7H0LJI1-F1
#
_cell.length_a   1.000
_cell.length_b   1.000
_cell.length_c   1.000
_cell.angle_alpha   90.00
_cell.angle_beta   90.00
_cell.angle_gamma   90.00
#
_symmetry.space_group_name_H-M   'P 1'
#
loop_
_entity.id
_entity.type
_entity.pdbx_description
1 polymer ?
#
loop_
_entity_poly.entity_id
_entity_poly.type
_entity_poly.pdbx_seq_one_letter_code
_entity_poly.pdbx_strand_id
1 'polypeptide(L)'
;MTHRKHPLSGSVSRRAAVIGGAALTAGALLGAPALAKPLRKVPRGFLWGTAISAHQSEGNDVHSDCWLLENLPETVFKEPSGDACDSFNRYEQDFDIARAMGLNCYRFGIEWARIEPERGKFSIAALDHYVRVLEACRARGLLPVLTYNHFTVPLWFAERGGWEAADSAELFARFCERATRSLGSLIGMASPFNEANIHLLGKLLRMGATPEHVAKRKAMIAAAAAKTNAPKFSSLLFADPDRIDAHLLDAHAKAYQAIKAGPGDFPVGVTLSTQDFQPVGEQSLAPMIEKMVYGSWWDAVNASDFVGVQTYTRVRLDAKTMVPPPPGTEMTAAGYEYYPPALGNTIRLAAKRTTKPIYVTESGIATDDDTRRVAWIDETLAEIGQCIAEGIDVKSYMYWSLLDNFEWTSGYGQHFGLVAVDRTSFKRSPKASAWYLAKRAKAGMV
;
A
#
# COMPACT_ATOMS: atom_id res chain seq x y z
N MET A 1 -37.56 -50.62 -22.23
CA MET A 1 -37.42 -51.20 -20.87
C MET A 1 -35.95 -51.50 -20.70
N THR A 2 -35.13 -50.88 -19.85
CA THR A 2 -35.34 -50.03 -18.68
C THR A 2 -34.16 -49.05 -18.61
N HIS A 3 -34.45 -47.76 -18.81
CA HIS A 3 -33.50 -46.69 -18.51
C HIS A 3 -33.34 -46.59 -16.99
N ARG A 4 -32.12 -46.75 -16.48
CA ARG A 4 -31.76 -46.27 -15.13
C ARG A 4 -30.81 -45.08 -15.26
N LYS A 5 -31.41 -43.90 -15.08
CA LYS A 5 -30.76 -42.63 -14.80
C LYS A 5 -30.10 -42.73 -13.42
N HIS A 6 -28.81 -42.43 -13.30
CA HIS A 6 -28.19 -42.01 -12.04
C HIS A 6 -28.03 -40.49 -12.05
N PRO A 7 -28.37 -39.79 -10.95
CA PRO A 7 -28.50 -38.35 -10.95
C PRO A 7 -27.15 -37.65 -10.78
N LEU A 8 -26.98 -36.58 -11.56
CA LEU A 8 -26.03 -35.50 -11.30
C LEU A 8 -26.43 -34.81 -9.99
N SER A 9 -25.64 -34.93 -8.93
CA SER A 9 -25.75 -34.04 -7.76
C SER A 9 -24.76 -32.89 -7.93
N GLY A 10 -25.26 -31.74 -8.35
CA GLY A 10 -24.54 -30.48 -8.26
C GLY A 10 -24.47 -30.02 -6.80
N SER A 11 -23.26 -29.74 -6.31
CA SER A 11 -23.05 -28.98 -5.07
C SER A 11 -22.76 -27.53 -5.44
N VAL A 12 -23.80 -26.70 -5.38
CA VAL A 12 -23.71 -25.24 -5.52
C VAL A 12 -23.05 -24.67 -4.26
N SER A 13 -21.95 -23.95 -4.44
CA SER A 13 -21.18 -23.30 -3.38
C SER A 13 -21.96 -22.13 -2.74
N ARG A 14 -22.00 -22.10 -1.41
CA ARG A 14 -22.67 -21.10 -0.56
C ARG A 14 -21.93 -19.76 -0.57
N ARG A 15 -22.20 -18.92 -1.58
CA ARG A 15 -22.09 -17.46 -1.50
C ARG A 15 -23.49 -16.86 -1.34
N ALA A 16 -23.58 -15.82 -0.51
CA ALA A 16 -24.70 -14.91 -0.27
C ALA A 16 -25.83 -15.36 0.69
N ALA A 17 -25.93 -14.63 1.80
CA ALA A 17 -27.15 -14.36 2.55
C ALA A 17 -26.94 -12.96 3.17
N VAL A 18 -27.78 -11.94 3.01
CA VAL A 18 -29.24 -11.92 2.82
C VAL A 18 -29.65 -10.73 1.96
N ILE A 19 -30.51 -10.98 0.95
CA ILE A 19 -31.42 -10.00 0.34
C ILE A 19 -32.81 -10.61 0.46
N GLY A 20 -33.77 -9.84 0.97
CA GLY A 20 -35.20 -10.18 1.00
C GLY A 20 -36.00 -8.96 0.54
N GLY A 21 -36.80 -9.13 -0.51
CA GLY A 21 -37.33 -8.03 -1.31
C GLY A 21 -38.57 -7.33 -0.74
N ALA A 22 -38.76 -6.09 -1.17
CA ALA A 22 -40.05 -5.52 -1.53
C ALA A 22 -39.81 -4.53 -2.69
N ALA A 23 -40.46 -4.78 -3.82
CA ALA A 23 -40.39 -3.95 -5.02
C ALA A 23 -41.24 -2.69 -4.82
N LEU A 24 -40.62 -1.52 -4.92
CA LEU A 24 -41.29 -0.25 -5.20
C LEU A 24 -40.43 0.54 -6.19
N THR A 25 -41.03 0.86 -7.33
CA THR A 25 -40.49 1.73 -8.38
C THR A 25 -40.24 3.13 -7.82
N ALA A 26 -38.97 3.51 -7.66
CA ALA A 26 -38.57 4.88 -7.41
C ALA A 26 -37.69 5.34 -8.58
N GLY A 27 -38.18 6.36 -9.29
CA GLY A 27 -37.48 6.97 -10.42
C GLY A 27 -36.10 7.45 -10.02
N ALA A 28 -35.12 7.16 -10.88
CA ALA A 28 -33.77 7.70 -10.75
C ALA A 28 -33.84 9.23 -10.83
N LEU A 29 -33.67 9.89 -9.69
CA LEU A 29 -33.21 11.29 -9.67
C LEU A 29 -31.75 11.25 -10.12
N LEU A 30 -31.54 11.48 -11.42
CA LEU A 30 -30.23 11.81 -11.97
C LEU A 30 -29.74 13.07 -11.24
N GLY A 31 -28.79 12.91 -10.32
CA GLY A 31 -28.07 14.02 -9.72
C GLY A 31 -27.44 14.87 -10.83
N ALA A 32 -27.58 16.18 -10.72
CA ALA A 32 -26.95 17.12 -11.66
C ALA A 32 -25.44 16.83 -11.76
N PRO A 33 -24.83 16.90 -12.96
CA PRO A 33 -23.39 16.72 -13.10
C PRO A 33 -22.68 17.76 -12.25
N ALA A 34 -21.81 17.31 -11.34
CA ALA A 34 -20.93 18.21 -10.61
C ALA A 34 -20.09 18.99 -11.64
N LEU A 35 -20.10 20.32 -11.55
CA LEU A 35 -19.26 21.17 -12.40
C LEU A 35 -17.80 20.73 -12.24
N ALA A 36 -17.12 20.49 -13.36
CA ALA A 36 -15.71 20.12 -13.36
C ALA A 36 -14.89 21.15 -12.57
N LYS A 37 -14.15 20.70 -11.56
CA LYS A 37 -13.31 21.57 -10.73
C LYS A 37 -12.20 22.18 -11.61
N PRO A 38 -11.91 23.50 -11.50
CA PRO A 38 -10.90 24.13 -12.32
C PRO A 38 -9.51 23.62 -11.95
N LEU A 39 -8.74 23.26 -12.97
CA LEU A 39 -7.35 22.81 -12.83
C LEU A 39 -6.43 23.95 -12.42
N ARG A 40 -5.38 23.62 -11.67
CA ARG A 40 -4.45 24.56 -11.04
C ARG A 40 -3.01 24.15 -11.30
N LYS A 41 -2.13 25.14 -11.37
CA LYS A 41 -0.70 24.88 -11.52
C LYS A 41 -0.10 24.47 -10.18
N VAL A 42 0.66 23.38 -10.18
CA VAL A 42 1.38 22.92 -8.97
C VAL A 42 2.55 23.84 -8.62
N PRO A 43 2.97 23.88 -7.33
CA PRO A 43 4.18 24.59 -6.94
C PRO A 43 5.42 24.03 -7.65
N ARG A 44 6.47 24.85 -7.76
CA ARG A 44 7.76 24.43 -8.30
C ARG A 44 8.33 23.30 -7.43
N GLY A 45 8.85 22.26 -8.08
CA GLY A 45 9.42 21.10 -7.39
C GLY A 45 8.39 20.05 -6.96
N PHE A 46 7.12 20.20 -7.34
CA PHE A 46 6.11 19.17 -7.12
C PHE A 46 6.53 17.84 -7.78
N LEU A 47 6.44 16.76 -7.02
CA LEU A 47 6.84 15.43 -7.46
C LEU A 47 5.66 14.71 -8.11
N TRP A 48 5.87 14.30 -9.35
CA TRP A 48 4.96 13.44 -10.12
C TRP A 48 5.61 12.08 -10.24
N GLY A 49 4.94 11.04 -9.72
CA GLY A 49 5.51 9.71 -9.70
C GLY A 49 4.49 8.60 -9.72
N THR A 50 5.02 7.39 -9.65
CA THR A 50 4.30 6.14 -9.42
C THR A 50 4.99 5.37 -8.30
N ALA A 51 4.26 4.45 -7.69
CA ALA A 51 4.77 3.59 -6.64
C ALA A 51 4.63 2.11 -7.01
N ILE A 52 5.57 1.30 -6.52
CA ILE A 52 5.51 -0.17 -6.46
C ILE A 52 6.07 -0.65 -5.11
N SER A 53 5.76 -1.89 -4.73
CA SER A 53 6.40 -2.60 -3.62
C SER A 53 7.35 -3.67 -4.16
N ALA A 54 8.43 -3.96 -3.42
CA ALA A 54 9.41 -4.97 -3.81
C ALA A 54 8.74 -6.35 -3.93
N HIS A 55 8.17 -6.86 -2.85
CA HIS A 55 7.48 -8.16 -2.85
C HIS A 55 6.38 -8.28 -3.92
N GLN A 56 5.60 -7.21 -4.13
CA GLN A 56 4.47 -7.25 -5.07
C GLN A 56 4.90 -7.25 -6.55
N SER A 57 6.13 -6.80 -6.86
CA SER A 57 6.54 -6.50 -8.25
C SER A 57 7.88 -7.13 -8.68
N GLU A 58 8.82 -7.37 -7.77
CA GLU A 58 10.16 -7.90 -8.08
C GLU A 58 10.16 -9.36 -8.52
N GLY A 59 9.46 -10.22 -7.78
CA GLY A 59 9.40 -11.67 -8.00
C GLY A 59 10.51 -12.44 -7.29
N ASN A 60 10.28 -13.73 -7.03
CA ASN A 60 11.25 -14.62 -6.39
C ASN A 60 11.79 -14.09 -5.04
N ASP A 61 10.93 -13.50 -4.23
CA ASP A 61 11.28 -13.06 -2.87
C ASP A 61 11.22 -14.20 -1.86
N VAL A 62 11.97 -15.27 -2.15
CA VAL A 62 11.83 -16.59 -1.50
C VAL A 62 12.29 -16.64 -0.04
N HIS A 63 12.95 -15.58 0.44
CA HIS A 63 13.45 -15.46 1.81
C HIS A 63 12.52 -14.67 2.73
N SER A 64 11.40 -14.13 2.22
CA SER A 64 10.44 -13.40 3.03
C SER A 64 9.51 -14.33 3.80
N ASP A 65 8.97 -13.81 4.89
CA ASP A 65 7.87 -14.42 5.63
C ASP A 65 6.64 -14.65 4.75
N CYS A 66 6.27 -13.67 3.91
CA CYS A 66 5.15 -13.78 2.97
C CYS A 66 5.31 -14.96 2.02
N TRP A 67 6.50 -15.21 1.46
CA TRP A 67 6.71 -16.36 0.57
C TRP A 67 6.40 -17.68 1.25
N LEU A 68 6.80 -17.86 2.52
CA LEU A 68 6.41 -19.04 3.29
C LEU A 68 4.89 -19.10 3.44
N LEU A 69 4.26 -18.01 3.89
CA LEU A 69 2.82 -17.96 4.16
C LEU A 69 1.97 -18.26 2.92
N GLU A 70 2.39 -17.80 1.74
CA GLU A 70 1.75 -18.04 0.45
C GLU A 70 1.75 -19.52 0.05
N ASN A 71 2.77 -20.27 0.46
CA ASN A 71 2.98 -21.65 0.03
C ASN A 71 2.52 -22.69 1.08
N LEU A 72 1.87 -22.27 2.15
CA LEU A 72 1.27 -23.17 3.13
C LEU A 72 -0.10 -23.70 2.65
N PRO A 73 -0.46 -24.96 2.96
CA PRO A 73 -1.83 -25.46 2.72
C PRO A 73 -2.92 -24.63 3.40
N GLU A 74 -2.62 -24.06 4.58
CA GLU A 74 -3.51 -23.22 5.38
C GLU A 74 -3.52 -21.76 4.93
N THR A 75 -2.87 -21.44 3.80
CA THR A 75 -2.70 -20.07 3.35
C THR A 75 -4.03 -19.34 3.17
N VAL A 76 -4.03 -18.06 3.54
CA VAL A 76 -5.13 -17.14 3.22
C VAL A 76 -4.87 -16.36 1.93
N PHE A 77 -3.71 -16.57 1.30
CA PHE A 77 -3.39 -15.98 0.00
C PHE A 77 -4.12 -16.76 -1.10
N LYS A 78 -4.74 -16.02 -2.04
CA LYS A 78 -5.48 -16.64 -3.14
C LYS A 78 -4.59 -17.42 -4.10
N GLU A 79 -3.39 -16.92 -4.34
CA GLU A 79 -2.34 -17.51 -5.17
C GLU A 79 -0.99 -16.98 -4.66
N PRO A 80 0.14 -17.66 -4.92
CA PRO A 80 1.46 -17.18 -4.53
C PRO A 80 1.94 -16.01 -5.41
N SER A 81 2.84 -15.20 -4.88
CA SER A 81 3.51 -14.10 -5.59
C SER A 81 4.34 -14.63 -6.77
N GLY A 82 5.12 -15.70 -6.60
CA GLY A 82 5.93 -16.27 -7.69
C GLY A 82 6.88 -15.24 -8.31
N ASP A 83 6.85 -15.12 -9.64
CA ASP A 83 7.69 -14.17 -10.39
C ASP A 83 7.19 -12.72 -10.35
N ALA A 84 6.03 -12.43 -9.72
CA ALA A 84 5.46 -11.08 -9.72
C ALA A 84 5.38 -10.46 -11.12
N CYS A 85 5.97 -9.28 -11.30
CA CYS A 85 6.15 -8.65 -12.60
C CYS A 85 7.59 -8.84 -13.14
N ASP A 86 8.44 -9.62 -12.46
CA ASP A 86 9.87 -9.76 -12.76
C ASP A 86 10.62 -8.41 -12.75
N SER A 87 10.20 -7.47 -11.90
CA SER A 87 10.81 -6.14 -11.83
C SER A 87 12.25 -6.21 -11.28
N PHE A 88 12.61 -7.30 -10.59
CA PHE A 88 13.99 -7.55 -10.17
C PHE A 88 14.94 -7.55 -11.37
N ASN A 89 14.53 -8.12 -12.51
CA ASN A 89 15.34 -8.16 -13.72
C ASN A 89 15.00 -7.06 -14.73
N ARG A 90 13.92 -6.30 -14.49
CA ARG A 90 13.31 -5.40 -15.49
C ARG A 90 13.07 -3.98 -15.01
N TYR A 91 13.58 -3.61 -13.84
CA TYR A 91 13.44 -2.26 -13.27
C TYR A 91 13.81 -1.14 -14.26
N GLU A 92 14.78 -1.37 -15.14
CA GLU A 92 15.13 -0.41 -16.21
C GLU A 92 13.96 -0.11 -17.16
N GLN A 93 13.22 -1.13 -17.58
CA GLN A 93 12.05 -0.99 -18.46
C GLN A 93 10.94 -0.22 -17.73
N ASP A 94 10.75 -0.51 -16.44
CA ASP A 94 9.74 0.15 -15.62
C ASP A 94 10.08 1.64 -15.43
N PHE A 95 11.37 1.97 -15.24
CA PHE A 95 11.85 3.36 -15.19
C PHE A 95 11.77 4.06 -16.55
N ASP A 96 12.01 3.36 -17.66
CA ASP A 96 11.85 3.93 -19.01
C ASP A 96 10.40 4.35 -19.28
N ILE A 97 9.44 3.54 -18.82
CA ILE A 97 8.01 3.88 -18.90
C ILE A 97 7.71 5.13 -18.05
N ALA A 98 8.15 5.15 -16.79
CA ALA A 98 7.95 6.31 -15.91
C ALA A 98 8.55 7.60 -16.49
N ARG A 99 9.75 7.51 -17.08
CA ARG A 99 10.39 8.62 -17.80
C ARG A 99 9.58 9.06 -19.02
N ALA A 100 9.08 8.11 -19.83
CA ALA A 100 8.27 8.43 -21.02
C ALA A 100 6.95 9.14 -20.66
N MET A 101 6.37 8.78 -19.51
CA MET A 101 5.23 9.49 -18.91
C MET A 101 5.60 10.92 -18.45
N GLY A 102 6.88 11.27 -18.36
CA GLY A 102 7.32 12.59 -17.89
C GLY A 102 7.25 12.73 -16.37
N LEU A 103 7.30 11.61 -15.64
CA LEU A 103 7.42 11.59 -14.19
C LEU A 103 8.82 12.05 -13.79
N ASN A 104 8.95 12.59 -12.58
CA ASN A 104 10.21 13.11 -12.03
C ASN A 104 10.63 12.41 -10.73
N CYS A 105 9.84 11.47 -10.22
CA CYS A 105 10.19 10.60 -9.11
C CYS A 105 9.62 9.19 -9.30
N TYR A 106 10.21 8.23 -8.60
CA TYR A 106 9.77 6.84 -8.61
C TYR A 106 9.88 6.26 -7.21
N ARG A 107 8.77 5.75 -6.66
CA ARG A 107 8.72 5.16 -5.33
C ARG A 107 8.79 3.64 -5.40
N PHE A 108 9.71 3.05 -4.65
CA PHE A 108 9.91 1.60 -4.61
C PHE A 108 10.54 1.16 -3.29
N GLY A 109 10.37 -0.12 -2.97
CA GLY A 109 10.96 -0.74 -1.78
C GLY A 109 12.34 -1.34 -2.06
N ILE A 110 13.14 -1.49 -1.00
CA ILE A 110 14.20 -2.50 -0.93
C ILE A 110 13.73 -3.65 -0.07
N GLU A 111 14.23 -4.86 -0.33
CA GLU A 111 13.75 -6.04 0.36
C GLU A 111 14.74 -6.52 1.43
N TRP A 112 14.34 -6.38 2.70
CA TRP A 112 15.16 -6.83 3.83
C TRP A 112 15.47 -8.32 3.73
N ALA A 113 14.50 -9.13 3.30
CA ALA A 113 14.68 -10.57 3.10
C ALA A 113 15.81 -10.92 2.10
N ARG A 114 16.10 -10.04 1.14
CA ARG A 114 17.23 -10.22 0.20
C ARG A 114 18.54 -9.67 0.73
N ILE A 115 18.49 -8.53 1.43
CA ILE A 115 19.66 -7.84 1.94
C ILE A 115 20.24 -8.57 3.16
N GLU A 116 19.41 -9.18 3.99
CA GLU A 116 19.80 -9.97 5.16
C GLU A 116 19.01 -11.30 5.18
N PRO A 117 19.32 -12.25 4.29
CA PRO A 117 18.57 -13.51 4.15
C PRO A 117 18.70 -14.42 5.37
N GLU A 118 19.76 -14.26 6.16
CA GLU A 118 19.93 -14.90 7.46
C GLU A 118 20.41 -13.84 8.46
N ARG A 119 20.04 -14.00 9.74
CA ARG A 119 20.40 -13.05 10.80
C ARG A 119 21.91 -12.78 10.84
N GLY A 120 22.29 -11.53 10.63
CA GLY A 120 23.68 -11.06 10.65
C GLY A 120 24.47 -11.36 9.37
N LYS A 121 23.91 -12.07 8.40
CA LYS A 121 24.56 -12.36 7.11
C LYS A 121 24.01 -11.43 6.03
N PHE A 122 24.66 -10.29 5.85
CA PHE A 122 24.27 -9.31 4.83
C PHE A 122 24.78 -9.67 3.44
N SER A 123 23.90 -9.67 2.45
CA SER A 123 24.21 -9.95 1.05
C SER A 123 24.75 -8.69 0.36
N ILE A 124 26.06 -8.70 0.05
CA ILE A 124 26.68 -7.64 -0.75
C ILE A 124 26.09 -7.62 -2.17
N ALA A 125 25.79 -8.78 -2.75
CA ALA A 125 25.19 -8.87 -4.08
C ALA A 125 23.79 -8.22 -4.14
N ALA A 126 22.98 -8.37 -3.09
CA ALA A 126 21.67 -7.70 -3.02
C ALA A 126 21.82 -6.18 -2.84
N LEU A 127 22.79 -5.73 -2.02
CA LEU A 127 23.10 -4.32 -1.90
C LEU A 127 23.58 -3.72 -3.24
N ASP A 128 24.50 -4.38 -3.93
CA ASP A 128 24.99 -3.96 -5.24
C ASP A 128 23.88 -3.96 -6.29
N HIS A 129 22.93 -4.89 -6.21
CA HIS A 129 21.72 -4.87 -7.04
C HIS A 129 20.94 -3.57 -6.80
N TYR A 130 20.61 -3.23 -5.56
CA TYR A 130 19.87 -2.00 -5.26
C TYR A 130 20.68 -0.71 -5.56
N VAL A 131 22.02 -0.75 -5.50
CA VAL A 131 22.86 0.34 -6.03
C VAL A 131 22.57 0.53 -7.51
N ARG A 132 22.63 -0.52 -8.33
CA ARG A 132 22.34 -0.44 -9.78
C ARG A 132 20.92 0.02 -10.07
N VAL A 133 19.94 -0.43 -9.28
CA VAL A 133 18.54 0.03 -9.39
C VAL A 133 18.44 1.54 -9.15
N LEU A 134 19.07 2.04 -8.08
CA LEU A 134 19.08 3.47 -7.77
C LEU A 134 19.83 4.29 -8.83
N GLU A 135 20.98 3.82 -9.31
CA GLU A 135 21.73 4.46 -10.40
C GLU A 135 20.90 4.53 -11.68
N ALA A 136 20.23 3.44 -12.06
CA ALA A 136 19.37 3.38 -13.25
C ALA A 136 18.16 4.33 -13.15
N CYS A 137 17.58 4.47 -11.95
CA CYS A 137 16.51 5.42 -11.66
C CYS A 137 17.00 6.87 -11.85
N ARG A 138 18.14 7.22 -11.25
CA ARG A 138 18.75 8.56 -11.36
C ARG A 138 19.19 8.89 -12.79
N ALA A 139 19.76 7.92 -13.51
CA ALA A 139 20.17 8.09 -14.91
C ALA A 139 19.01 8.49 -15.83
N ARG A 140 17.78 8.12 -15.45
CA ARG A 140 16.54 8.48 -16.15
C ARG A 140 15.94 9.80 -15.67
N GLY A 141 16.59 10.50 -14.74
CA GLY A 141 16.13 11.77 -14.19
C GLY A 141 15.01 11.63 -13.17
N LEU A 142 14.82 10.42 -12.62
CA LEU A 142 13.82 10.14 -11.60
C LEU A 142 14.47 10.26 -10.22
N LEU A 143 13.85 11.03 -9.33
CA LEU A 143 14.18 11.07 -7.91
C LEU A 143 13.78 9.74 -7.25
N PRO A 144 14.73 8.97 -6.67
CA PRO A 144 14.39 7.71 -6.01
C PRO A 144 13.74 7.96 -4.64
N VAL A 145 12.51 7.48 -4.46
CA VAL A 145 11.78 7.55 -3.18
C VAL A 145 11.77 6.14 -2.58
N LEU A 146 12.67 5.89 -1.64
CA LEU A 146 12.95 4.55 -1.12
C LEU A 146 12.09 4.19 0.09
N THR A 147 11.55 2.98 0.12
CA THR A 147 10.86 2.42 1.31
C THR A 147 11.69 1.26 1.86
N TYR A 148 12.10 1.32 3.13
CA TYR A 148 12.98 0.28 3.72
C TYR A 148 12.23 -1.00 4.08
N ASN A 149 10.98 -0.87 4.55
CA ASN A 149 10.11 -2.00 4.84
C ASN A 149 8.74 -1.77 4.22
N HIS A 150 8.34 -2.66 3.31
CA HIS A 150 7.01 -2.66 2.72
C HIS A 150 6.29 -3.97 3.11
N PHE A 151 6.03 -4.10 4.41
CA PHE A 151 5.34 -5.20 5.10
C PHE A 151 6.11 -6.50 5.29
N THR A 152 6.80 -6.96 4.26
CA THR A 152 7.58 -8.22 4.30
C THR A 152 8.81 -8.08 5.18
N VAL A 153 9.21 -9.19 5.80
CA VAL A 153 10.42 -9.29 6.62
C VAL A 153 11.17 -10.57 6.27
N PRO A 154 12.48 -10.67 6.56
CA PRO A 154 13.18 -11.93 6.42
C PRO A 154 12.52 -13.03 7.25
N LEU A 155 12.51 -14.25 6.71
CA LEU A 155 11.91 -15.40 7.38
C LEU A 155 12.47 -15.60 8.80
N TRP A 156 13.79 -15.49 8.99
CA TRP A 156 14.44 -15.61 10.29
C TRP A 156 13.95 -14.59 11.32
N PHE A 157 13.49 -13.41 10.87
CA PHE A 157 12.94 -12.38 11.73
C PHE A 157 11.51 -12.74 12.17
N ALA A 158 10.70 -13.28 11.26
CA ALA A 158 9.36 -13.76 11.58
C ALA A 158 9.38 -14.98 12.52
N GLU A 159 10.30 -15.93 12.33
CA GLU A 159 10.48 -17.16 13.13
C GLU A 159 10.83 -16.95 14.62
N ARG A 160 11.25 -15.74 14.98
CA ARG A 160 11.55 -15.37 16.36
C ARG A 160 10.49 -14.47 16.99
N GLY A 161 9.32 -14.39 16.36
CA GLY A 161 8.21 -13.57 16.80
C GLY A 161 8.13 -12.19 16.13
N GLY A 162 8.89 -11.95 15.06
CA GLY A 162 8.76 -10.75 14.22
C GLY A 162 8.82 -9.45 15.01
N TRP A 163 7.89 -8.56 14.70
CA TRP A 163 7.73 -7.28 15.38
C TRP A 163 7.27 -7.40 16.84
N GLU A 164 6.89 -8.58 17.33
CA GLU A 164 6.60 -8.79 18.76
C GLU A 164 7.86 -9.11 19.58
N ALA A 165 9.01 -9.33 18.93
CA ALA A 165 10.27 -9.56 19.63
C ALA A 165 10.83 -8.25 20.22
N ALA A 166 11.41 -8.32 21.42
CA ALA A 166 11.89 -7.16 22.15
C ALA A 166 13.06 -6.43 21.46
N ASP A 167 13.87 -7.15 20.68
CA ASP A 167 15.00 -6.62 19.90
C ASP A 167 14.64 -6.31 18.43
N SER A 168 13.35 -6.28 18.09
CA SER A 168 12.87 -6.06 16.71
C SER A 168 13.32 -4.70 16.15
N ALA A 169 13.22 -3.65 16.96
CA ALA A 169 13.58 -2.29 16.59
C ALA A 169 15.09 -2.14 16.33
N GLU A 170 15.95 -2.74 17.16
CA GLU A 170 17.41 -2.73 16.99
C GLU A 170 17.83 -3.44 15.70
N LEU A 171 17.22 -4.59 15.41
CA LEU A 171 17.54 -5.38 14.22
C LEU A 171 17.13 -4.63 12.95
N PHE A 172 15.95 -4.01 12.95
CA PHE A 172 15.50 -3.20 11.83
C PHE A 172 16.40 -1.98 11.62
N ALA A 173 16.77 -1.27 12.70
CA ALA A 173 17.68 -0.13 12.61
C ALA A 173 19.07 -0.53 12.08
N ARG A 174 19.60 -1.70 12.46
CA ARG A 174 20.85 -2.25 11.91
C ARG A 174 20.74 -2.52 10.41
N PHE A 175 19.61 -3.07 9.96
CA PHE A 175 19.35 -3.25 8.53
C PHE A 175 19.32 -1.91 7.80
N CYS A 176 18.57 -0.93 8.32
CA CYS A 176 18.50 0.41 7.77
C CYS A 176 19.89 1.08 7.70
N GLU A 177 20.70 0.98 8.76
CA GLU A 177 22.07 1.47 8.77
C GLU A 177 22.91 0.82 7.64
N ARG A 178 22.87 -0.52 7.56
CA ARG A 178 23.70 -1.27 6.60
C ARG A 178 23.31 -0.98 5.15
N ALA A 179 22.02 -0.89 4.87
CA ALA A 179 21.48 -0.52 3.57
C ALA A 179 21.85 0.94 3.24
N THR A 180 21.62 1.89 4.15
CA THR A 180 21.93 3.31 3.92
C THR A 180 23.41 3.55 3.68
N ARG A 181 24.30 2.83 4.37
CA ARG A 181 25.74 2.92 4.13
C ARG A 181 26.12 2.66 2.66
N SER A 182 25.39 1.78 1.99
CA SER A 182 25.65 1.42 0.58
C SER A 182 24.84 2.28 -0.40
N LEU A 183 23.61 2.63 -0.04
CA LEU A 183 22.62 3.21 -0.95
C LEU A 183 22.44 4.73 -0.80
N GLY A 184 22.77 5.28 0.37
CA GLY A 184 22.31 6.59 0.84
C GLY A 184 22.68 7.77 -0.06
N SER A 185 23.86 7.73 -0.69
CA SER A 185 24.29 8.78 -1.63
C SER A 185 23.42 8.89 -2.90
N LEU A 186 22.61 7.88 -3.20
CA LEU A 186 21.73 7.83 -4.38
C LEU A 186 20.27 8.10 -4.03
N ILE A 187 19.89 8.03 -2.76
CA ILE A 187 18.51 8.20 -2.30
C ILE A 187 18.07 9.65 -2.47
N GLY A 188 16.85 9.86 -2.97
CA GLY A 188 16.23 11.18 -3.07
C GLY A 188 15.31 11.51 -1.90
N MET A 189 14.55 10.52 -1.43
CA MET A 189 13.72 10.58 -0.22
C MET A 189 13.58 9.17 0.36
N ALA A 190 13.28 9.04 1.66
CA ALA A 190 13.05 7.73 2.25
C ALA A 190 11.90 7.68 3.28
N SER A 191 11.33 6.49 3.47
CA SER A 191 10.57 6.14 4.66
C SER A 191 11.05 4.81 5.25
N PRO A 192 11.18 4.68 6.58
CA PRO A 192 11.46 3.39 7.20
C PRO A 192 10.37 2.37 6.88
N PHE A 193 9.10 2.75 7.04
CA PHE A 193 7.95 1.88 6.80
C PHE A 193 7.06 2.39 5.66
N ASN A 194 6.44 1.45 4.96
CA ASN A 194 5.17 1.66 4.29
C ASN A 194 4.02 1.55 5.29
N GLU A 195 2.99 2.39 5.16
CA GLU A 195 1.77 2.39 5.98
C GLU A 195 2.04 1.98 7.44
N ALA A 196 2.83 2.77 8.15
CA ALA A 196 3.39 2.37 9.45
C ALA A 196 2.32 2.01 10.51
N ASN A 197 1.09 2.47 10.30
CA ASN A 197 -0.09 2.23 11.12
C ASN A 197 -1.05 1.12 10.60
N ILE A 198 -0.67 0.36 9.57
CA ILE A 198 -1.57 -0.60 8.91
C ILE A 198 -2.09 -1.69 9.86
N HIS A 199 -1.30 -2.10 10.86
CA HIS A 199 -1.72 -3.06 11.89
C HIS A 199 -2.89 -2.55 12.72
N LEU A 200 -2.93 -1.23 13.01
CA LEU A 200 -4.02 -0.59 13.74
C LEU A 200 -5.29 -0.50 12.88
N LEU A 201 -5.16 -0.23 11.58
CA LEU A 201 -6.29 -0.35 10.65
C LEU A 201 -6.77 -1.81 10.57
N GLY A 202 -5.85 -2.76 10.59
CA GLY A 202 -6.15 -4.19 10.72
C GLY A 202 -7.01 -4.52 11.94
N LYS A 203 -6.80 -3.83 13.08
CA LYS A 203 -7.65 -3.97 14.28
C LYS A 203 -9.10 -3.62 13.99
N LEU A 204 -9.35 -2.49 13.32
CA LEU A 204 -10.69 -2.07 12.89
C LEU A 204 -11.31 -3.09 11.93
N LEU A 205 -10.58 -3.48 10.87
CA LEU A 205 -11.06 -4.44 9.87
C LEU A 205 -11.38 -5.81 10.49
N ARG A 206 -10.68 -6.20 11.56
CA ARG A 206 -10.94 -7.43 12.33
C ARG A 206 -12.22 -7.34 13.17
N MET A 207 -12.72 -6.16 13.54
CA MET A 207 -14.00 -6.04 14.26
C MET A 207 -15.19 -6.55 13.43
N GLY A 208 -15.10 -6.46 12.10
CA GLY A 208 -16.10 -7.00 11.16
C GLY A 208 -15.76 -8.40 10.63
N ALA A 209 -14.66 -9.02 11.06
CA ALA A 209 -14.23 -10.30 10.51
C ALA A 209 -15.07 -11.47 11.06
N THR A 210 -15.42 -12.42 10.19
CA THR A 210 -16.10 -13.65 10.61
C THR A 210 -15.16 -14.52 11.46
N PRO A 211 -15.70 -15.34 12.39
CA PRO A 211 -14.90 -16.29 13.16
C PRO A 211 -14.07 -17.23 12.28
N GLU A 212 -14.60 -17.63 11.11
CA GLU A 212 -13.89 -18.45 10.13
C GLU A 212 -12.66 -17.74 9.57
N HIS A 213 -12.78 -16.47 9.16
CA HIS A 213 -11.62 -15.71 8.67
C HIS A 213 -10.54 -15.53 9.74
N VAL A 214 -10.94 -15.33 11.00
CA VAL A 214 -10.00 -15.26 12.13
C VAL A 214 -9.32 -16.61 12.35
N ALA A 215 -10.07 -17.70 12.34
CA ALA A 215 -9.54 -19.05 12.51
C ALA A 215 -8.53 -19.43 11.40
N LYS A 216 -8.82 -19.11 10.13
CA LYS A 216 -7.90 -19.38 9.01
C LYS A 216 -6.57 -18.65 9.17
N ARG A 217 -6.57 -17.35 9.51
CA ARG A 217 -5.32 -16.61 9.76
C ARG A 217 -4.51 -17.21 10.89
N LYS A 218 -5.17 -17.59 12.00
CA LYS A 218 -4.50 -18.26 13.12
C LYS A 218 -3.92 -19.62 12.71
N ALA A 219 -4.65 -20.40 11.92
CA ALA A 219 -4.19 -21.69 11.42
C ALA A 219 -2.94 -21.52 10.52
N MET A 220 -2.95 -20.55 9.60
CA MET A 220 -1.80 -20.23 8.75
C MET A 220 -0.55 -19.87 9.57
N ILE A 221 -0.68 -18.97 10.56
CA ILE A 221 0.45 -18.57 11.41
C ILE A 221 0.95 -19.74 12.27
N ALA A 222 0.04 -20.58 12.79
CA ALA A 222 0.42 -21.79 13.52
C ALA A 222 1.13 -22.82 12.62
N ALA A 223 0.67 -22.99 11.38
CA ALA A 223 1.32 -23.84 10.39
C ALA A 223 2.70 -23.32 10.00
N ALA A 224 2.87 -22.00 9.86
CA ALA A 224 4.17 -21.38 9.61
C ALA A 224 5.15 -21.66 10.77
N ALA A 225 4.70 -21.50 12.01
CA ALA A 225 5.51 -21.82 13.19
C ALA A 225 5.92 -23.31 13.23
N ALA A 226 4.97 -24.22 12.97
CA ALA A 226 5.23 -25.65 12.93
C ALA A 226 6.21 -26.04 11.80
N LYS A 227 6.03 -25.46 10.60
CA LYS A 227 6.86 -25.72 9.42
C LYS A 227 8.33 -25.31 9.61
N THR A 228 8.55 -24.24 10.38
CA THR A 228 9.88 -23.67 10.64
C THR A 228 10.49 -24.14 11.96
N ASN A 229 9.76 -24.95 12.74
CA ASN A 229 10.10 -25.26 14.14
C ASN A 229 10.31 -24.01 15.00
N ALA A 230 9.65 -22.90 14.64
CA ALA A 230 9.75 -21.65 15.35
C ALA A 230 8.96 -21.73 16.67
N PRO A 231 9.52 -21.28 17.80
CA PRO A 231 8.75 -21.19 19.05
C PRO A 231 7.63 -20.15 18.95
N LYS A 232 7.77 -19.17 18.04
CA LYS A 232 6.76 -18.16 17.73
C LYS A 232 6.99 -17.61 16.33
N PHE A 233 5.95 -17.65 15.49
CA PHE A 233 5.96 -17.00 14.19
C PHE A 233 5.08 -15.74 14.22
N SER A 234 5.58 -14.60 13.75
CA SER A 234 4.79 -13.38 13.62
C SER A 234 5.18 -12.61 12.36
N SER A 235 4.16 -12.15 11.63
CA SER A 235 4.26 -11.38 10.39
C SER A 235 3.41 -10.12 10.53
N LEU A 236 3.87 -8.98 10.02
CA LEU A 236 3.30 -7.64 10.31
C LEU A 236 1.77 -7.58 10.09
N LEU A 237 1.29 -8.09 8.94
CA LEU A 237 -0.13 -8.04 8.57
C LEU A 237 -1.03 -8.94 9.45
N PHE A 238 -0.44 -9.94 10.11
CA PHE A 238 -1.15 -10.97 10.86
C PHE A 238 -0.87 -10.94 12.37
N ALA A 239 0.07 -10.11 12.81
CA ALA A 239 0.45 -9.93 14.20
C ALA A 239 -0.68 -9.35 15.06
N ASP A 240 -0.50 -9.43 16.37
CA ASP A 240 -1.33 -8.74 17.35
C ASP A 240 -0.97 -7.25 17.37
N PRO A 241 -1.86 -6.35 16.90
CA PRO A 241 -1.55 -4.92 16.79
C PRO A 241 -1.20 -4.28 18.13
N ASP A 242 -1.79 -4.75 19.23
CA ASP A 242 -1.56 -4.19 20.56
C ASP A 242 -0.15 -4.55 21.10
N ARG A 243 0.51 -5.54 20.51
CA ARG A 243 1.87 -5.96 20.88
C ARG A 243 2.96 -5.35 20.01
N ILE A 244 2.63 -4.97 18.77
CA ILE A 244 3.63 -4.50 17.81
C ILE A 244 3.68 -2.99 17.66
N ASP A 245 2.63 -2.25 18.05
CA ASP A 245 2.58 -0.80 17.83
C ASP A 245 3.74 -0.05 18.48
N ALA A 246 4.00 -0.31 19.77
CA ALA A 246 5.12 0.31 20.48
C ALA A 246 6.48 -0.07 19.87
N HIS A 247 6.63 -1.32 19.41
CA HIS A 247 7.87 -1.78 18.78
C HIS A 247 8.06 -1.14 17.39
N LEU A 248 7.00 -0.95 16.60
CA LEU A 248 7.07 -0.27 15.31
C LEU A 248 7.39 1.22 15.46
N LEU A 249 6.84 1.90 16.48
CA LEU A 249 7.20 3.29 16.78
C LEU A 249 8.68 3.43 17.19
N ASP A 250 9.18 2.53 18.04
CA ASP A 250 10.59 2.49 18.43
C ASP A 250 11.51 2.13 17.24
N ALA A 251 11.09 1.17 16.41
CA ALA A 251 11.79 0.80 15.18
C ALA A 251 11.85 1.96 14.20
N HIS A 252 10.77 2.73 14.05
CA HIS A 252 10.75 3.94 13.20
C HIS A 252 11.75 4.98 13.72
N ALA A 253 11.73 5.27 15.02
CA ALA A 253 12.64 6.24 15.63
C ALA A 253 14.11 5.82 15.43
N LYS A 254 14.45 4.56 15.73
CA LYS A 254 15.82 4.06 15.57
C LYS A 254 16.25 3.98 14.09
N ALA A 255 15.36 3.55 13.20
CA ALA A 255 15.62 3.54 11.76
C ALA A 255 15.81 4.95 11.20
N TYR A 256 14.99 5.92 11.61
CA TYR A 256 15.17 7.33 11.24
C TYR A 256 16.58 7.80 11.62
N GLN A 257 17.02 7.57 12.86
CA GLN A 257 18.37 7.96 13.29
C GLN A 257 19.47 7.23 12.49
N ALA A 258 19.32 5.93 12.27
CA ALA A 258 20.28 5.13 11.50
C ALA A 258 20.39 5.60 10.03
N ILE A 259 19.28 5.98 9.40
CA ILE A 259 19.25 6.50 8.03
C ILE A 259 19.87 7.90 7.99
N LYS A 260 19.48 8.81 8.91
CA LYS A 260 20.01 10.18 8.94
C LYS A 260 21.50 10.26 9.29
N ALA A 261 22.06 9.25 9.98
CA ALA A 261 23.49 9.15 10.26
C ALA A 261 24.32 8.59 9.09
N GLY A 262 23.65 8.02 8.07
CA GLY A 262 24.31 7.47 6.88
C GLY A 262 24.73 8.52 5.86
N PRO A 263 25.35 8.11 4.74
CA PRO A 263 25.71 9.01 3.66
C PRO A 263 24.47 9.56 2.93
N GLY A 264 24.57 10.81 2.45
CA GLY A 264 23.50 11.51 1.74
C GLY A 264 22.81 12.57 2.60
N ASP A 265 22.09 13.48 1.95
CA ASP A 265 21.24 14.48 2.61
C ASP A 265 19.87 14.46 1.91
N PHE A 266 18.95 13.72 2.49
CA PHE A 266 17.60 13.53 1.96
C PHE A 266 16.57 13.47 3.10
N PRO A 267 15.31 13.83 2.83
CA PRO A 267 14.27 13.79 3.83
C PRO A 267 13.85 12.33 4.14
N VAL A 268 13.65 12.06 5.43
CA VAL A 268 13.15 10.78 5.94
C VAL A 268 11.83 11.01 6.65
N GLY A 269 10.77 10.30 6.23
CA GLY A 269 9.40 10.53 6.70
C GLY A 269 8.69 9.27 7.16
N VAL A 270 7.44 9.46 7.58
CA VAL A 270 6.50 8.37 7.89
C VAL A 270 5.48 8.32 6.75
N THR A 271 5.20 7.15 6.18
CA THR A 271 3.99 6.99 5.35
C THR A 271 2.89 6.29 6.17
N LEU A 272 1.66 6.76 6.01
CA LEU A 272 0.51 6.28 6.77
C LEU A 272 -0.63 5.88 5.83
N SER A 273 -1.27 4.75 6.14
CA SER A 273 -2.57 4.41 5.58
C SER A 273 -3.59 5.40 6.13
N THR A 274 -3.88 6.44 5.35
CA THR A 274 -4.72 7.55 5.77
C THR A 274 -6.13 7.36 5.21
N GLN A 275 -7.09 7.19 6.11
CA GLN A 275 -8.47 6.85 5.82
C GLN A 275 -9.36 8.06 6.10
N ASP A 276 -10.33 8.29 5.22
CA ASP A 276 -11.38 9.30 5.47
C ASP A 276 -12.47 8.67 6.36
N PHE A 277 -12.27 8.75 7.69
CA PHE A 277 -13.24 8.25 8.67
C PHE A 277 -14.44 9.19 8.78
N GLN A 278 -15.59 8.76 8.25
CA GLN A 278 -16.82 9.55 8.23
C GLN A 278 -17.83 9.06 9.27
N PRO A 279 -18.32 9.94 10.16
CA PRO A 279 -19.30 9.55 11.16
C PRO A 279 -20.68 9.31 10.56
N VAL A 280 -21.37 8.27 11.06
CA VAL A 280 -22.78 7.96 10.78
C VAL A 280 -23.56 8.04 12.09
N GLY A 281 -24.30 9.13 12.28
CA GLY A 281 -25.01 9.43 13.52
C GLY A 281 -24.13 10.04 14.61
N GLU A 282 -24.76 10.61 15.64
CA GLU A 282 -24.08 11.39 16.69
C GLU A 282 -23.16 10.54 17.59
N GLN A 283 -23.46 9.26 17.75
CA GLN A 283 -22.71 8.33 18.61
C GLN A 283 -21.61 7.58 17.85
N SER A 284 -21.23 8.05 16.66
CA SER A 284 -20.25 7.37 15.80
C SER A 284 -18.91 7.12 16.49
N LEU A 285 -18.31 5.95 16.22
CA LEU A 285 -16.96 5.60 16.65
C LEU A 285 -15.85 6.29 15.84
N ALA A 286 -16.15 7.03 14.77
CA ALA A 286 -15.14 7.62 13.88
C ALA A 286 -14.03 8.41 14.61
N PRO A 287 -14.33 9.34 15.55
CA PRO A 287 -13.28 10.08 16.26
C PRO A 287 -12.40 9.18 17.14
N MET A 288 -12.98 8.14 17.75
CA MET A 288 -12.26 7.19 18.59
C MET A 288 -11.32 6.33 17.72
N ILE A 289 -11.81 5.85 16.58
CA ILE A 289 -11.03 5.05 15.63
C ILE A 289 -9.91 5.88 15.01
N GLU A 290 -10.16 7.14 14.62
CA GLU A 290 -9.11 8.04 14.14
C GLU A 290 -8.00 8.19 15.21
N LYS A 291 -8.37 8.45 16.46
CA LYS A 291 -7.40 8.56 17.56
C LYS A 291 -6.62 7.26 17.77
N MET A 292 -7.29 6.12 17.70
CA MET A 292 -6.66 4.80 17.85
C MET A 292 -5.67 4.52 16.71
N VAL A 293 -6.03 4.83 15.46
CA VAL A 293 -5.24 4.49 14.27
C VAL A 293 -4.07 5.46 14.05
N TYR A 294 -4.19 6.72 14.48
CA TYR A 294 -3.17 7.73 14.19
C TYR A 294 -2.48 8.35 15.41
N GLY A 295 -3.04 8.22 16.62
CA GLY A 295 -2.63 8.99 17.80
C GLY A 295 -1.12 9.13 17.98
N SER A 296 -0.45 8.02 18.30
CA SER A 296 1.02 7.98 18.50
C SER A 296 1.81 8.19 17.20
N TRP A 297 1.21 7.88 16.05
CA TRP A 297 1.87 8.04 14.74
C TRP A 297 1.98 9.50 14.31
N TRP A 298 1.09 10.38 14.78
CA TRP A 298 1.26 11.82 14.58
C TRP A 298 2.47 12.38 15.32
N ASP A 299 2.82 11.84 16.49
CA ASP A 299 4.05 12.22 17.21
C ASP A 299 5.29 11.79 16.41
N ALA A 300 5.29 10.57 15.86
CA ALA A 300 6.35 10.09 14.98
C ALA A 300 6.50 10.94 13.70
N VAL A 301 5.38 11.37 13.10
CA VAL A 301 5.37 12.31 11.97
C VAL A 301 6.02 13.64 12.34
N ASN A 302 5.66 14.21 13.49
CA ASN A 302 6.19 15.50 13.94
C ASN A 302 7.70 15.44 14.26
N ALA A 303 8.20 14.26 14.63
CA ALA A 303 9.63 13.97 14.80
C ALA A 303 10.38 13.64 13.49
N SER A 304 9.67 13.55 12.35
CA SER A 304 10.25 13.19 11.04
C SER A 304 10.30 14.40 10.08
N ASP A 305 10.81 14.20 8.87
CA ASP A 305 10.99 15.30 7.89
C ASP A 305 9.73 15.57 7.07
N PHE A 306 8.87 14.56 6.86
CA PHE A 306 7.62 14.67 6.11
C PHE A 306 6.59 13.61 6.53
N VAL A 307 5.34 13.78 6.08
CA VAL A 307 4.30 12.73 6.12
C VAL A 307 3.89 12.30 4.71
N GLY A 308 3.87 10.99 4.49
CA GLY A 308 3.31 10.34 3.32
C GLY A 308 1.85 9.97 3.57
N VAL A 309 0.93 10.58 2.82
CA VAL A 309 -0.49 10.21 2.80
C VAL A 309 -0.69 9.11 1.76
N GLN A 310 -1.36 8.03 2.18
CA GLN A 310 -1.79 6.94 1.30
C GLN A 310 -3.30 6.76 1.45
N THR A 311 -4.07 7.05 0.39
CA THR A 311 -5.54 7.10 0.49
C THR A 311 -6.23 6.59 -0.77
N TYR A 312 -7.25 5.75 -0.54
CA TYR A 312 -8.01 5.05 -1.58
C TYR A 312 -9.53 5.21 -1.47
N THR A 313 -10.07 5.42 -0.26
CA THR A 313 -11.53 5.47 -0.06
C THR A 313 -11.86 6.06 1.31
N ARG A 314 -13.15 6.14 1.62
CA ARG A 314 -13.67 6.50 2.95
C ARG A 314 -14.06 5.27 3.75
N VAL A 315 -14.06 5.42 5.07
CA VAL A 315 -14.58 4.43 6.02
C VAL A 315 -15.70 5.07 6.83
N ARG A 316 -16.91 4.55 6.67
CA ARG A 316 -18.11 5.05 7.37
C ARG A 316 -18.29 4.27 8.66
N LEU A 317 -18.50 4.95 9.79
CA LEU A 317 -18.60 4.32 11.11
C LEU A 317 -19.85 4.79 11.85
N ASP A 318 -20.65 3.85 12.36
CA ASP A 318 -21.73 4.15 13.30
C ASP A 318 -21.25 3.96 14.76
N ALA A 319 -22.17 3.86 15.70
CA ALA A 319 -21.87 3.65 17.12
C ALA A 319 -21.29 2.26 17.46
N LYS A 320 -21.27 1.33 16.51
CA LYS A 320 -20.88 -0.07 16.72
C LYS A 320 -19.73 -0.51 15.81
N THR A 321 -19.78 -0.18 14.52
CA THR A 321 -18.87 -0.76 13.52
C THR A 321 -18.85 0.04 12.21
N MET A 322 -18.08 -0.48 11.24
CA MET A 322 -18.07 -0.01 9.87
C MET A 322 -19.42 -0.26 9.19
N VAL A 323 -19.95 0.78 8.54
CA VAL A 323 -21.21 0.72 7.79
C VAL A 323 -20.88 0.56 6.31
N PRO A 324 -21.53 -0.38 5.58
CA PRO A 324 -21.33 -0.49 4.15
C PRO A 324 -21.75 0.80 3.43
N PRO A 325 -21.23 1.04 2.21
CA PRO A 325 -21.73 2.12 1.36
C PRO A 325 -23.25 1.96 1.09
N PRO A 326 -23.97 3.05 0.82
CA PRO A 326 -25.38 2.98 0.44
C PRO A 326 -25.62 2.05 -0.77
N PRO A 327 -26.78 1.38 -0.87
CA PRO A 327 -27.10 0.56 -2.04
C PRO A 327 -27.00 1.36 -3.35
N GLY A 328 -26.43 0.74 -4.39
CA GLY A 328 -26.24 1.38 -5.70
C GLY A 328 -24.99 2.27 -5.79
N THR A 329 -24.23 2.41 -4.70
CA THR A 329 -22.93 3.10 -4.74
C THR A 329 -21.95 2.33 -5.62
N GLU A 330 -21.17 3.05 -6.42
CA GLU A 330 -20.11 2.47 -7.24
C GLU A 330 -19.00 1.86 -6.35
N MET A 331 -18.59 0.64 -6.69
CA MET A 331 -17.57 -0.10 -5.97
C MET A 331 -16.36 -0.33 -6.87
N THR A 332 -15.16 -0.29 -6.31
CA THR A 332 -13.93 -0.70 -6.97
C THR A 332 -13.84 -2.24 -7.07
N ALA A 333 -12.93 -2.76 -7.90
CA ALA A 333 -12.66 -4.19 -7.94
C ALA A 333 -12.13 -4.73 -6.58
N ALA A 334 -11.56 -3.85 -5.74
CA ALA A 334 -11.05 -4.15 -4.41
C ALA A 334 -12.14 -4.25 -3.33
N GLY A 335 -13.41 -4.02 -3.71
CA GLY A 335 -14.55 -4.24 -2.82
C GLY A 335 -14.83 -3.09 -1.86
N TYR A 336 -14.19 -1.94 -2.05
CA TYR A 336 -14.51 -0.69 -1.35
C TYR A 336 -15.05 0.38 -2.32
N GLU A 337 -15.69 1.40 -1.76
CA GLU A 337 -16.38 2.46 -2.50
C GLU A 337 -15.42 3.25 -3.41
N TYR A 338 -15.85 3.55 -4.63
CA TYR A 338 -15.21 4.57 -5.47
C TYR A 338 -15.43 5.95 -4.83
N TYR A 339 -14.42 6.50 -4.16
CA TYR A 339 -14.56 7.76 -3.44
C TYR A 339 -13.31 8.67 -3.49
N PRO A 340 -13.01 9.31 -4.64
CA PRO A 340 -11.90 10.25 -4.78
C PRO A 340 -11.82 11.39 -3.75
N PRO A 341 -12.94 11.97 -3.25
CA PRO A 341 -12.89 13.03 -2.23
C PRO A 341 -12.15 12.64 -0.94
N ALA A 342 -12.02 11.34 -0.65
CA ALA A 342 -11.25 10.87 0.49
C ALA A 342 -9.83 11.43 0.50
N LEU A 343 -9.16 11.53 -0.66
CA LEU A 343 -7.78 12.02 -0.71
C LEU A 343 -7.67 13.47 -0.24
N GLY A 344 -8.61 14.33 -0.66
CA GLY A 344 -8.66 15.72 -0.18
C GLY A 344 -8.91 15.79 1.32
N ASN A 345 -9.79 14.93 1.85
CA ASN A 345 -10.11 14.89 3.28
C ASN A 345 -8.91 14.44 4.12
N THR A 346 -8.16 13.44 3.66
CA THR A 346 -7.00 12.91 4.38
C THR A 346 -5.78 13.83 4.32
N ILE A 347 -5.59 14.57 3.22
CA ILE A 347 -4.61 15.66 3.15
C ILE A 347 -4.95 16.75 4.19
N ARG A 348 -6.23 17.16 4.27
CA ARG A 348 -6.69 18.15 5.26
C ARG A 348 -6.57 17.63 6.69
N LEU A 349 -6.79 16.33 6.92
CA LEU A 349 -6.55 15.70 8.21
C LEU A 349 -5.08 15.81 8.61
N ALA A 350 -4.16 15.43 7.72
CA ALA A 350 -2.72 15.54 7.98
C ALA A 350 -2.31 17.00 8.27
N ALA A 351 -2.80 17.96 7.48
CA ALA A 351 -2.52 19.39 7.65
C ALA A 351 -3.00 19.95 9.00
N LYS A 352 -4.03 19.37 9.62
CA LYS A 352 -4.51 19.73 10.97
C LYS A 352 -3.62 19.15 12.08
N ARG A 353 -2.81 18.13 11.79
CA ARG A 353 -2.04 17.35 12.77
C ARG A 353 -0.54 17.65 12.73
N THR A 354 -0.04 18.20 11.63
CA THR A 354 1.37 18.51 11.46
C THR A 354 1.59 19.72 10.56
N THR A 355 2.73 20.40 10.75
CA THR A 355 3.24 21.43 9.84
C THR A 355 4.28 20.88 8.86
N LYS A 356 4.59 19.58 8.92
CA LYS A 356 5.52 18.94 8.01
C LYS A 356 4.94 18.90 6.58
N PRO A 357 5.79 18.96 5.54
CA PRO A 357 5.31 18.83 4.17
C PRO A 357 4.56 17.51 3.94
N ILE A 358 3.49 17.56 3.14
CA ILE A 358 2.64 16.42 2.84
C ILE A 358 2.98 15.89 1.46
N TYR A 359 3.28 14.59 1.38
CA TYR A 359 3.49 13.88 0.14
C TYR A 359 2.36 12.88 -0.06
N VAL A 360 1.63 12.94 -1.17
CA VAL A 360 0.76 11.82 -1.56
C VAL A 360 1.68 10.73 -2.10
N THR A 361 1.92 9.71 -1.27
CA THR A 361 2.85 8.61 -1.56
C THR A 361 2.18 7.40 -2.19
N GLU A 362 0.86 7.28 -2.03
CA GLU A 362 0.01 6.33 -2.76
C GLU A 362 -1.41 6.88 -2.89
N SER A 363 -1.99 6.71 -4.07
CA SER A 363 -3.43 6.82 -4.30
C SER A 363 -3.75 6.17 -5.64
N GLY A 364 -4.85 5.44 -5.72
CA GLY A 364 -5.19 4.70 -6.92
C GLY A 364 -6.51 3.95 -6.84
N ILE A 365 -6.78 3.15 -7.86
CA ILE A 365 -8.01 2.37 -7.95
C ILE A 365 -7.78 1.00 -8.61
N ALA A 366 -8.31 -0.04 -7.97
CA ALA A 366 -8.48 -1.34 -8.61
C ALA A 366 -9.69 -1.33 -9.55
N THR A 367 -9.46 -1.49 -10.85
CA THR A 367 -10.53 -1.54 -11.87
C THR A 367 -10.01 -2.17 -13.17
N ASP A 368 -10.87 -2.96 -13.82
CA ASP A 368 -10.65 -3.49 -15.17
C ASP A 368 -11.04 -2.47 -16.26
N ASP A 369 -11.83 -1.46 -15.90
CA ASP A 369 -12.17 -0.34 -16.77
C ASP A 369 -11.20 0.82 -16.53
N ASP A 370 -10.25 0.98 -17.45
CA ASP A 370 -9.23 2.04 -17.37
C ASP A 370 -9.81 3.46 -17.55
N THR A 371 -11.04 3.59 -18.08
CA THR A 371 -11.71 4.90 -18.13
C THR A 371 -12.10 5.38 -16.74
N ARG A 372 -12.45 4.47 -15.82
CA ARG A 372 -12.67 4.79 -14.40
C ARG A 372 -11.35 5.16 -13.70
N ARG A 373 -10.23 4.58 -14.11
CA ARG A 373 -8.91 4.98 -13.62
C ARG A 373 -8.52 6.38 -14.06
N VAL A 374 -8.82 6.76 -15.31
CA VAL A 374 -8.66 8.14 -15.80
C VAL A 374 -9.51 9.11 -14.97
N ALA A 375 -10.78 8.78 -14.72
CA ALA A 375 -11.65 9.59 -13.87
C ALA A 375 -11.10 9.74 -12.44
N TRP A 376 -10.62 8.65 -11.83
CA TRP A 376 -9.99 8.66 -10.51
C TRP A 376 -8.82 9.64 -10.45
N ILE A 377 -7.91 9.57 -11.43
CA ILE A 377 -6.75 10.47 -11.52
C ILE A 377 -7.23 11.91 -11.63
N ASP A 378 -8.21 12.20 -12.49
CA ASP A 378 -8.74 13.55 -12.65
C ASP A 378 -9.34 14.12 -11.35
N GLU A 379 -10.20 13.33 -10.70
CA GLU A 379 -10.90 13.73 -9.50
C GLU A 379 -9.95 13.89 -8.30
N THR A 380 -8.98 13.00 -8.14
CA THR A 380 -7.99 13.08 -7.04
C THR A 380 -6.98 14.21 -7.23
N LEU A 381 -6.57 14.50 -8.47
CA LEU A 381 -5.74 15.67 -8.75
C LEU A 381 -6.52 16.96 -8.44
N ALA A 382 -7.80 17.02 -8.78
CA ALA A 382 -8.63 18.18 -8.43
C ALA A 382 -8.75 18.39 -6.90
N GLU A 383 -8.83 17.31 -6.10
CA GLU A 383 -8.75 17.40 -4.63
C GLU A 383 -7.41 17.96 -4.13
N ILE A 384 -6.29 17.52 -4.72
CA ILE A 384 -4.96 18.05 -4.40
C ILE A 384 -4.89 19.53 -4.75
N GLY A 385 -5.39 19.93 -5.92
CA GLY A 385 -5.45 21.33 -6.36
C GLY A 385 -6.23 22.21 -5.40
N GLN A 386 -7.33 21.70 -4.83
CA GLN A 386 -8.09 22.40 -3.79
C GLN A 386 -7.30 22.55 -2.49
N CYS A 387 -6.64 21.49 -2.02
CA CYS A 387 -5.80 21.55 -0.82
C CYS A 387 -4.66 22.57 -0.98
N ILE A 388 -4.01 22.62 -2.14
CA ILE A 388 -2.98 23.62 -2.45
C ILE A 388 -3.57 25.03 -2.45
N ALA A 389 -4.78 25.22 -3.01
CA ALA A 389 -5.46 26.51 -3.01
C ALA A 389 -5.86 26.98 -1.59
N GLU A 390 -6.07 26.05 -0.67
CA GLU A 390 -6.28 26.30 0.76
C GLU A 390 -4.98 26.62 1.53
N GLY A 391 -3.83 26.59 0.85
CA GLY A 391 -2.52 26.88 1.43
C GLY A 391 -1.83 25.69 2.08
N ILE A 392 -2.34 24.47 1.88
CA ILE A 392 -1.74 23.25 2.41
C ILE A 392 -0.49 22.89 1.59
N ASP A 393 0.62 22.58 2.27
CA ASP A 393 1.90 22.29 1.64
C ASP A 393 2.00 20.86 1.05
N VAL A 394 1.22 20.61 0.00
CA VAL A 394 1.23 19.34 -0.74
C VAL A 394 2.34 19.34 -1.79
N LYS A 395 3.24 18.36 -1.69
CA LYS A 395 4.48 18.29 -2.48
C LYS A 395 4.48 17.24 -3.59
N SER A 396 3.54 16.29 -3.61
CA SER A 396 3.57 15.20 -4.60
C SER A 396 2.21 14.60 -4.94
N TYR A 397 2.21 13.88 -6.05
CA TYR A 397 1.27 12.82 -6.38
C TYR A 397 2.03 11.60 -6.91
N MET A 398 2.08 10.53 -6.12
CA MET A 398 2.66 9.24 -6.49
C MET A 398 1.53 8.22 -6.64
N TYR A 399 1.20 7.89 -7.88
CA TYR A 399 0.07 7.00 -8.19
C TYR A 399 0.39 5.55 -7.78
N TRP A 400 -0.54 4.90 -7.07
CA TRP A 400 -0.50 3.45 -6.84
C TRP A 400 -1.36 2.73 -7.89
N SER A 401 -0.79 1.94 -8.80
CA SER A 401 0.63 1.56 -8.94
C SER A 401 1.12 1.82 -10.36
N LEU A 402 2.43 1.67 -10.62
CA LEU A 402 2.89 1.62 -12.01
C LEU A 402 2.31 0.37 -12.71
N LEU A 403 2.54 -0.81 -12.13
CA LEU A 403 2.27 -2.10 -12.75
C LEU A 403 1.05 -2.78 -12.13
N ASP A 404 0.25 -3.47 -12.93
CA ASP A 404 -0.65 -4.50 -12.41
C ASP A 404 0.21 -5.59 -11.77
N ASN A 405 0.09 -5.75 -10.45
CA ASN A 405 1.02 -6.48 -9.62
C ASN A 405 0.30 -7.44 -8.65
N PHE A 406 1.06 -8.07 -7.75
CA PHE A 406 0.51 -9.03 -6.78
C PHE A 406 -0.12 -8.30 -5.58
N GLU A 407 -1.44 -8.32 -5.45
CA GLU A 407 -2.19 -7.60 -4.40
C GLU A 407 -2.41 -8.48 -3.16
N TRP A 408 -1.29 -8.88 -2.55
CA TRP A 408 -1.25 -9.59 -1.26
C TRP A 408 -2.21 -10.80 -1.23
N THR A 409 -3.07 -10.89 -0.23
CA THR A 409 -4.01 -12.02 -0.08
C THR A 409 -5.02 -12.13 -1.24
N SER A 410 -5.20 -11.06 -2.03
CA SER A 410 -6.12 -11.04 -3.18
C SER A 410 -5.51 -11.64 -4.46
N GLY A 411 -4.19 -11.89 -4.48
CA GLY A 411 -3.50 -12.36 -5.67
C GLY A 411 -3.47 -11.30 -6.77
N TYR A 412 -3.55 -11.72 -8.02
CA TYR A 412 -3.40 -10.82 -9.17
C TYR A 412 -4.73 -10.34 -9.77
N GLY A 413 -5.85 -10.64 -9.10
CA GLY A 413 -7.18 -10.25 -9.60
C GLY A 413 -7.52 -8.76 -9.41
N GLN A 414 -6.65 -8.00 -8.75
CA GLN A 414 -6.84 -6.58 -8.45
C GLN A 414 -5.91 -5.75 -9.33
N HIS A 415 -6.44 -5.17 -10.39
CA HIS A 415 -5.62 -4.37 -11.31
C HIS A 415 -5.58 -2.92 -10.86
N PHE A 416 -4.50 -2.50 -10.19
CA PHE A 416 -4.25 -1.09 -9.83
C PHE A 416 -3.42 -0.33 -10.86
N GLY A 417 -2.62 -1.03 -11.65
CA GLY A 417 -1.53 -0.45 -12.42
C GLY A 417 -1.98 0.49 -13.53
N LEU A 418 -1.16 1.51 -13.78
CA LEU A 418 -1.18 2.30 -15.01
C LEU A 418 -0.67 1.50 -16.23
N VAL A 419 0.00 0.37 -15.99
CA VAL A 419 0.64 -0.47 -16.99
C VAL A 419 0.21 -1.92 -16.75
N ALA A 420 -0.39 -2.54 -17.77
CA ALA A 420 -0.69 -3.96 -17.71
C ALA A 420 0.60 -4.78 -17.89
N VAL A 421 0.69 -5.92 -17.21
CA VAL A 421 1.80 -6.87 -17.35
C VAL A 421 1.26 -8.22 -17.79
N ASP A 422 1.70 -8.70 -18.95
CA ASP A 422 1.51 -10.10 -19.31
C ASP A 422 2.45 -10.95 -18.44
N ARG A 423 1.90 -11.69 -17.47
CA ARG A 423 2.68 -12.49 -16.50
C ARG A 423 3.38 -13.72 -17.11
N THR A 424 3.14 -14.04 -18.38
CA THR A 424 3.86 -15.13 -19.09
C THR A 424 5.08 -14.59 -19.83
N SER A 425 4.92 -13.49 -20.56
CA SER A 425 6.00 -12.89 -21.35
C SER A 425 6.75 -11.76 -20.63
N PHE A 426 6.21 -11.30 -19.50
CA PHE A 426 6.59 -10.10 -18.77
C PHE A 426 6.51 -8.81 -19.59
N LYS A 427 5.74 -8.80 -20.69
CA LYS A 427 5.54 -7.61 -21.51
C LYS A 427 4.71 -6.56 -20.75
N ARG A 428 5.24 -5.33 -20.67
CA ARG A 428 4.55 -4.14 -20.15
C ARG A 428 3.75 -3.45 -21.25
N SER A 429 2.50 -3.08 -20.96
CA SER A 429 1.62 -2.35 -21.88
C SER A 429 0.97 -1.17 -21.14
N PRO A 430 1.50 0.06 -21.28
CA PRO A 430 0.91 1.25 -20.66
C PRO A 430 -0.54 1.45 -21.10
N LYS A 431 -1.43 1.65 -20.13
CA LYS A 431 -2.87 1.89 -20.33
C LYS A 431 -3.13 3.37 -20.66
N ALA A 432 -4.37 3.73 -20.96
CA ALA A 432 -4.73 5.11 -21.29
C ALA A 432 -4.52 6.06 -20.09
N SER A 433 -4.77 5.57 -18.88
CA SER A 433 -4.53 6.26 -17.62
C SER A 433 -3.07 6.67 -17.42
N ALA A 434 -2.09 5.86 -17.88
CA ALA A 434 -0.68 6.23 -17.84
C ALA A 434 -0.41 7.52 -18.61
N TRP A 435 -0.94 7.61 -19.84
CA TRP A 435 -0.77 8.77 -20.71
C TRP A 435 -1.62 9.97 -20.26
N TYR A 436 -2.74 9.72 -19.59
CA TYR A 436 -3.53 10.76 -18.96
C TYR A 436 -2.75 11.44 -17.82
N LEU A 437 -2.19 10.64 -16.90
CA LEU A 437 -1.31 11.15 -15.85
C LEU A 437 -0.09 11.86 -16.44
N ALA A 438 0.51 11.30 -17.49
CA ALA A 438 1.63 11.91 -18.20
C ALA A 438 1.31 13.33 -18.72
N LYS A 439 0.11 13.52 -19.28
CA LYS A 439 -0.36 14.83 -19.73
C LYS A 439 -0.48 15.82 -18.57
N ARG A 440 -1.01 15.39 -17.42
CA ARG A 440 -1.14 16.21 -16.20
C ARG A 440 0.22 16.60 -15.63
N ALA A 441 1.14 15.63 -15.52
CA ALA A 441 2.50 15.84 -15.03
C ALA A 441 3.30 16.83 -15.90
N LYS A 442 3.29 16.65 -17.22
CA LYS A 442 3.99 17.54 -18.16
C LYS A 442 3.42 18.97 -18.16
N ALA A 443 2.12 19.12 -17.95
CA ALA A 443 1.50 20.43 -17.79
C ALA A 443 1.76 21.06 -16.42
N GLY A 444 2.13 20.26 -15.41
CA GLY A 444 2.20 20.67 -14.01
C GLY A 444 0.83 21.12 -13.50
N MET A 445 -0.23 20.37 -13.83
CA MET A 445 -1.60 20.74 -13.51
C MET A 445 -2.32 19.68 -12.67
N VAL A 446 -2.83 20.11 -11.53
CA VAL A 446 -3.67 19.36 -10.59
C VAL A 446 -5.11 19.87 -10.60
#